data_AF-A0A2N3XRP2-F1
#
_entry.id   AF-A0A2N3XRP2-F1
#
_cell.length_a   1.000
_cell.length_b   1.000
_cell.length_c   1.000
_cell.angle_alpha   90.00
_cell.angle_beta   90.00
_cell.angle_gamma   90.00
#
_symmetry.space_group_name_H-M   'P 1'
#
loop_
_entity.id
_entity.type
_entity.pdbx_description
1 polymer ?
#
loop_
_entity_poly.entity_id
_entity_poly.type
_entity_poly.pdbx_seq_one_letter_code
_entity_poly.pdbx_strand_id
1 'polypeptide(L)'
;MRTAFIHGEVDRFEAAREELIDAFARSHPELDAGWLAGCLLDHKFTRDGLLACWTEEDLVRFLVEVVPRKLIVARWSLVPDFLHQWLGFLSEEGLLTSPSPLDELHEAVERAVPDYLAAMAEPTEWGVEKFWGTTMRELGVDAEDPQAVAGFFDAVDAEEIDFDSEVFEEIERRDALESPSQPALWLPPIDLVHVEPHRAIAAGSPIMQRIRTVLEWVGDGRGPSDVDELVAALAEPSGGDAGDADLLLEWAERAGLVRWAGDLLAPTLIAVPLLAEPELLWTRLWQRFVLIEDVFHAELDGLSDDEDALLEIVQAALSVLYSRTEAVPLELIVMMACDLLDADEPDDREAVRGIVRRMLAQWEAMQAVRCHVTTAPEEIEALEEIVPDGVDADHTVAELLPPGLWAARESLRAFGFQVPAVDDLVACPAELLTLVVADAPAEVQQVLIPQWIERRGAAQASAELAALLRRVDDPTIRLAALGLLEHTRDDGVSAVRELTEDAVAGPAARMWLQARPTSTENTARPGDELLFSLDGMAAALDEDVDLFLAEFAQQPEPEQVELVKEIAATAHRSAGEILAVLAEHHAEEVVAAAAQAALSR
;
A
#
# COMPACT_ATOMS: atom_id res chain seq x y z
N MET A 1 -14.41 14.61 11.11
CA MET A 1 -13.24 14.56 10.21
C MET A 1 -12.72 13.13 10.13
N ARG A 2 -12.32 12.69 8.93
CA ARG A 2 -11.67 11.39 8.66
C ARG A 2 -10.19 11.45 9.02
N THR A 3 -9.62 10.35 9.50
CA THR A 3 -8.25 10.25 10.02
C THR A 3 -7.46 9.05 9.48
N ALA A 4 -8.06 8.22 8.63
CA ALA A 4 -7.41 7.07 7.99
C ALA A 4 -7.52 7.16 6.46
N PHE A 5 -6.38 7.07 5.76
CA PHE A 5 -6.26 7.22 4.30
C PHE A 5 -5.37 6.10 3.77
N ILE A 6 -5.96 5.10 3.12
CA ILE A 6 -5.26 3.82 2.86
C ILE A 6 -5.07 3.49 1.37
N HIS A 7 -5.70 4.25 0.46
CA HIS A 7 -5.65 4.03 -0.99
C HIS A 7 -4.92 5.15 -1.75
N GLY A 8 -3.92 5.79 -1.13
CA GLY A 8 -3.17 6.86 -1.79
C GLY A 8 -4.00 8.12 -2.04
N GLU A 9 -5.02 8.39 -1.21
CA GLU A 9 -5.93 9.54 -1.34
C GLU A 9 -5.25 10.86 -0.95
N VAL A 10 -4.27 11.32 -1.76
CA VAL A 10 -3.39 12.46 -1.46
C VAL A 10 -4.18 13.72 -1.11
N ASP A 11 -5.15 14.11 -1.94
CA ASP A 11 -5.91 15.34 -1.75
C ASP A 11 -6.78 15.31 -0.50
N ARG A 12 -7.44 14.17 -0.23
CA ARG A 12 -8.27 13.99 0.97
C ARG A 12 -7.41 13.97 2.23
N PHE A 13 -6.21 13.37 2.15
CA PHE A 13 -5.23 13.35 3.23
C PHE A 13 -4.72 14.77 3.55
N GLU A 14 -4.26 15.52 2.54
CA GLU A 14 -3.71 16.87 2.73
C GLU A 14 -4.76 17.82 3.34
N ALA A 15 -6.00 17.76 2.86
CA ALA A 15 -7.09 18.57 3.41
C ALA A 15 -7.33 18.25 4.91
N ALA A 16 -7.34 16.97 5.29
CA ALA A 16 -7.53 16.57 6.69
C ALA A 16 -6.31 16.90 7.56
N ARG A 17 -5.10 16.79 7.00
CA ARG A 17 -3.85 17.18 7.63
C ARG A 17 -3.83 18.68 7.94
N GLU A 18 -4.15 19.54 6.98
CA GLU A 18 -4.23 20.98 7.18
C GLU A 18 -5.26 21.35 8.24
N GLU A 19 -6.47 20.76 8.19
CA GLU A 19 -7.53 20.99 9.18
C GLU A 19 -7.07 20.63 10.60
N LEU A 20 -6.36 19.50 10.75
CA LEU A 20 -5.85 19.01 12.03
C LEU A 20 -4.71 19.89 12.57
N ILE A 21 -3.77 20.32 11.71
CA ILE A 21 -2.69 21.24 12.08
C ILE A 21 -3.27 22.58 12.55
N ASP A 22 -4.24 23.11 11.82
CA ASP A 22 -4.93 24.35 12.17
C ASP A 22 -5.69 24.24 13.50
N ALA A 23 -6.36 23.11 13.74
CA ALA A 23 -7.05 22.84 14.99
C ALA A 23 -6.09 22.74 16.17
N PHE A 24 -4.95 22.07 15.99
CA PHE A 24 -3.89 21.98 17.00
C PHE A 24 -3.30 23.36 17.32
N ALA A 25 -2.93 24.12 16.28
CA ALA A 25 -2.33 25.45 16.43
C ALA A 25 -3.28 26.45 17.11
N ARG A 26 -4.59 26.37 16.86
CA ARG A 26 -5.60 27.17 17.56
C ARG A 26 -5.70 26.81 19.04
N SER A 27 -5.49 25.55 19.39
CA SER A 27 -5.60 25.03 20.76
C SER A 27 -4.33 25.28 21.58
N HIS A 28 -3.17 25.32 20.91
CA HIS A 28 -1.84 25.51 21.52
C HIS A 28 -1.04 26.65 20.86
N PRO A 29 -1.54 27.90 20.84
CA PRO A 29 -0.89 29.02 20.15
C PRO A 29 0.49 29.38 20.74
N GLU A 30 0.78 28.98 21.98
CA GLU A 30 2.05 29.22 22.66
C GLU A 30 3.21 28.36 22.17
N LEU A 31 2.93 27.25 21.48
CA LEU A 31 3.96 26.32 20.99
C LEU A 31 4.60 26.77 19.68
N ASP A 32 3.85 27.46 18.82
CA ASP A 32 4.26 27.80 17.44
C ASP A 32 4.87 26.59 16.69
N ALA A 33 4.20 25.44 16.82
CA ALA A 33 4.69 24.12 16.39
C ALA A 33 3.89 23.53 15.23
N GLY A 34 3.16 24.34 14.46
CA GLY A 34 2.36 23.86 13.31
C GLY A 34 3.22 23.15 12.27
N TRP A 35 4.46 23.62 12.06
CA TRP A 35 5.42 22.98 11.16
C TRP A 35 5.91 21.61 11.67
N LEU A 36 6.00 21.41 13.00
CA LEU A 36 6.32 20.11 13.60
C LEU A 36 5.16 19.12 13.39
N ALA A 37 3.92 19.59 13.54
CA ALA A 37 2.74 18.81 13.21
C ALA A 37 2.72 18.45 11.71
N GLY A 38 3.05 19.38 10.82
CA GLY A 38 3.22 19.11 9.40
C GLY A 38 4.20 17.96 9.13
N CYS A 39 5.43 18.07 9.64
CA CYS A 39 6.45 17.02 9.46
C CYS A 39 6.05 15.67 10.09
N LEU A 40 5.41 15.70 11.26
CA LEU A 40 4.90 14.51 11.93
C LEU A 40 3.86 13.79 11.06
N LEU A 41 2.94 14.53 10.45
CA LEU A 41 1.88 13.96 9.62
C LEU A 41 2.36 13.57 8.23
N ASP A 42 3.34 14.28 7.65
CA ASP A 42 4.00 13.87 6.40
C ASP A 42 4.68 12.50 6.58
N HIS A 43 5.31 12.28 7.74
CA HIS A 43 5.86 10.98 8.07
C HIS A 43 4.77 9.90 8.20
N LYS A 44 3.62 10.24 8.80
CA LYS A 44 2.49 9.30 8.86
C LYS A 44 1.94 8.99 7.48
N PHE A 45 1.91 9.96 6.57
CA PHE A 45 1.42 9.75 5.21
C PHE A 45 2.20 8.67 4.46
N THR A 46 3.54 8.73 4.55
CA THR A 46 4.42 7.76 3.89
C THR A 46 4.51 6.43 4.65
N ARG A 47 4.20 6.44 5.95
CA ARG A 47 4.25 5.24 6.79
C ARG A 47 2.98 4.39 6.71
N ASP A 48 1.83 4.98 6.98
CA ASP A 48 0.57 4.22 7.08
C ASP A 48 -0.71 5.00 6.74
N GLY A 49 -0.64 6.31 6.55
CA GLY A 49 -1.79 7.16 6.25
C GLY A 49 -2.77 7.35 7.41
N LEU A 50 -2.39 7.00 8.66
CA LEU A 50 -3.26 7.03 9.83
C LEU A 50 -2.97 8.23 10.75
N LEU A 51 -3.54 9.40 10.43
CA LEU A 51 -3.28 10.68 11.13
C LEU A 51 -3.45 10.64 12.66
N ALA A 52 -4.42 9.86 13.14
CA ALA A 52 -4.78 9.81 14.55
C ALA A 52 -4.45 8.48 15.24
N CYS A 53 -3.87 7.51 14.52
CA CYS A 53 -3.46 6.23 15.08
C CYS A 53 -1.98 6.26 15.47
N TRP A 54 -1.70 6.19 16.78
CA TRP A 54 -0.33 6.33 17.31
C TRP A 54 0.06 5.14 18.17
N THR A 55 1.19 4.53 17.86
CA THR A 55 1.82 3.46 18.65
C THR A 55 3.09 3.95 19.33
N GLU A 56 3.61 3.19 20.31
CA GLU A 56 4.95 3.45 20.87
C GLU A 56 6.02 3.47 19.77
N GLU A 57 5.92 2.56 18.78
CA GLU A 57 6.87 2.48 17.68
C GLU A 57 6.85 3.72 16.78
N ASP A 58 5.66 4.28 16.51
CA ASP A 58 5.55 5.53 15.74
C ASP A 58 6.26 6.69 16.44
N LEU A 59 6.06 6.81 17.75
CA LEU A 59 6.61 7.90 18.56
C LEU A 59 8.14 7.78 18.68
N VAL A 60 8.63 6.56 18.96
CA VAL A 60 10.06 6.28 19.04
C VAL A 60 10.74 6.53 17.71
N ARG A 61 10.15 6.03 16.60
CA ARG A 61 10.72 6.22 15.26
C ARG A 61 10.77 7.68 14.85
N PHE A 62 9.68 8.43 15.10
CA PHE A 62 9.67 9.85 14.80
C PHE A 62 10.76 10.60 15.57
N LEU A 63 10.93 10.29 16.85
CA LEU A 63 11.96 10.91 17.70
C LEU A 63 13.38 10.50 17.30
N VAL A 64 13.64 9.21 17.06
CA VAL A 64 15.02 8.69 16.94
C VAL A 64 15.51 8.65 15.49
N GLU A 65 14.61 8.59 14.51
CA GLU A 65 14.97 8.52 13.09
C GLU A 65 14.57 9.80 12.35
N VAL A 66 13.31 10.20 12.39
CA VAL A 66 12.79 11.27 11.52
C VAL A 66 13.33 12.64 11.92
N VAL A 67 13.25 12.98 13.21
CA VAL A 67 13.69 14.30 13.71
C VAL A 67 15.21 14.48 13.55
N PRO A 68 16.08 13.50 13.90
CA PRO A 68 17.52 13.59 13.68
C PRO A 68 17.88 13.68 12.20
N ARG A 69 17.13 13.05 11.30
CA ARG A 69 17.41 13.13 9.87
C ARG A 69 16.96 14.43 9.22
N LYS A 70 15.72 14.86 9.49
CA LYS A 70 15.05 15.89 8.67
C LYS A 70 14.98 17.26 9.34
N LEU A 71 15.01 17.34 10.67
CA LEU A 71 14.62 18.58 11.36
C LEU A 71 15.78 19.35 11.96
N ILE A 72 15.77 20.66 11.72
CA ILE A 72 16.63 21.63 12.39
C ILE A 72 15.80 22.41 13.42
N VAL A 73 15.96 22.05 14.69
CA VAL A 73 15.22 22.63 15.82
C VAL A 73 16.11 23.54 16.67
N ALA A 74 15.60 24.72 17.04
CA ALA A 74 16.33 25.66 17.90
C ALA A 74 16.56 25.12 19.34
N ARG A 75 15.67 24.25 19.82
CA ARG A 75 15.76 23.61 21.14
C ARG A 75 15.28 22.17 21.03
N TRP A 76 16.15 21.21 21.30
CA TRP A 76 15.82 19.79 21.13
C TRP A 76 14.71 19.33 22.06
N SER A 77 14.59 19.90 23.26
CA SER A 77 13.47 19.57 24.18
C SER A 77 12.09 19.95 23.64
N LEU A 78 12.01 20.80 22.61
CA LEU A 78 10.73 21.19 22.00
C LEU A 78 9.98 20.00 21.41
N VAL A 79 10.70 19.00 20.87
CA VAL A 79 10.05 17.91 20.13
C VAL A 79 9.31 16.94 21.07
N PRO A 80 9.91 16.43 22.16
CA PRO A 80 9.15 15.66 23.16
C PRO A 80 7.98 16.46 23.77
N ASP A 81 8.20 17.72 24.15
CA ASP A 81 7.16 18.60 24.69
C ASP A 81 5.97 18.73 23.71
N PHE A 82 6.25 18.87 22.42
CA PHE A 82 5.27 18.90 21.35
C PHE A 82 4.49 17.58 21.26
N LEU A 83 5.15 16.42 21.28
CA LEU A 83 4.48 15.12 21.17
C LEU A 83 3.51 14.87 22.34
N HIS A 84 3.86 15.27 23.56
CA HIS A 84 2.93 15.20 24.69
C HIS A 84 1.67 16.05 24.46
N GLN A 85 1.82 17.28 23.96
CA GLN A 85 0.69 18.16 23.69
C GLN A 85 -0.13 17.68 22.49
N TRP A 86 0.51 17.12 21.47
CA TRP A 86 -0.16 16.52 20.31
C TRP A 86 -1.05 15.34 20.72
N LEU A 87 -0.52 14.40 21.52
CA LEU A 87 -1.29 13.25 22.00
C LEU A 87 -2.42 13.67 22.94
N GLY A 88 -2.18 14.66 23.81
CA GLY A 88 -3.21 15.26 24.66
C GLY A 88 -4.34 15.89 23.84
N PHE A 89 -3.99 16.71 22.83
CA PHE A 89 -4.93 17.31 21.90
C PHE A 89 -5.80 16.27 21.20
N LEU A 90 -5.19 15.23 20.60
CA LEU A 90 -5.96 14.18 19.92
C LEU A 90 -6.90 13.45 20.89
N SER A 91 -6.48 13.24 22.14
CA SER A 91 -7.33 12.62 23.15
C SER A 91 -8.49 13.52 23.57
N GLU A 92 -8.26 14.83 23.73
CA GLU A 92 -9.28 15.81 24.11
C GLU A 92 -10.35 15.98 23.03
N GLU A 93 -9.94 15.96 21.76
CA GLU A 93 -10.84 16.00 20.60
C GLU A 93 -11.50 14.63 20.31
N GLY A 94 -11.17 13.59 21.07
CA GLY A 94 -11.70 12.23 20.86
C GLY A 94 -11.28 11.61 19.53
N LEU A 95 -10.15 12.04 18.98
CA LEU A 95 -9.57 11.55 17.73
C LEU A 95 -8.52 10.45 17.97
N LEU A 96 -7.81 10.50 19.10
CA LEU A 96 -6.71 9.59 19.39
C LEU A 96 -7.16 8.14 19.33
N THR A 97 -6.49 7.39 18.45
CA THR A 97 -6.59 5.95 18.38
C THR A 97 -5.24 5.35 18.73
N SER A 98 -5.24 4.33 19.59
CA SER A 98 -4.03 3.57 19.88
C SER A 98 -4.37 2.20 20.49
N PRO A 99 -3.54 1.17 20.26
CA PRO A 99 -3.60 -0.06 21.05
C PRO A 99 -3.18 0.15 22.51
N SER A 100 -2.41 1.21 22.81
CA SER A 100 -1.93 1.57 24.15
C SER A 100 -2.73 2.76 24.72
N PRO A 101 -2.95 2.80 26.05
CA PRO A 101 -3.55 3.96 26.68
C PRO A 101 -2.62 5.18 26.60
N LEU A 102 -3.21 6.38 26.72
CA LEU A 102 -2.51 7.66 26.54
C LEU A 102 -1.30 7.83 27.50
N ASP A 103 -1.41 7.33 28.73
CA ASP A 103 -0.31 7.38 29.70
C ASP A 103 0.89 6.53 29.26
N GLU A 104 0.66 5.34 28.69
CA GLU A 104 1.73 4.53 28.12
C GLU A 104 2.40 5.21 26.91
N LEU A 105 1.63 5.90 26.06
CA LEU A 105 2.20 6.68 24.94
C LEU A 105 3.07 7.84 25.43
N HIS A 106 2.66 8.54 26.49
CA HIS A 106 3.50 9.55 27.12
C HIS A 106 4.77 8.94 27.72
N GLU A 107 4.67 7.79 28.39
CA GLU A 107 5.86 7.10 28.90
C GLU A 107 6.81 6.63 27.79
N ALA A 108 6.29 6.24 26.63
CA ALA A 108 7.09 5.90 25.46
C ALA A 108 7.91 7.08 24.95
N VAL A 109 7.30 8.28 24.86
CA VAL A 109 8.01 9.52 24.49
C VAL A 109 9.18 9.76 25.45
N GLU A 110 8.93 9.75 26.76
CA GLU A 110 9.94 9.97 27.81
C GLU A 110 11.08 8.94 27.75
N ARG A 111 10.74 7.67 27.51
CA ARG A 111 11.71 6.59 27.38
C ARG A 111 12.63 6.74 26.18
N ALA A 112 12.13 7.32 25.08
CA ALA A 112 12.89 7.55 23.85
C ALA A 112 13.80 8.79 23.92
N VAL A 113 13.57 9.73 24.86
CA VAL A 113 14.33 10.99 24.94
C VAL A 113 15.86 10.80 24.98
N PRO A 114 16.44 9.87 25.77
CA PRO A 114 17.90 9.68 25.79
C PRO A 114 18.48 9.30 24.42
N ASP A 115 17.81 8.39 23.70
CA ASP A 115 18.26 7.92 22.38
C ASP A 115 18.04 9.00 21.32
N TYR A 116 16.93 9.75 21.41
CA TYR A 116 16.69 10.95 20.61
C TYR A 116 17.82 11.98 20.74
N LEU A 117 18.22 12.30 21.98
CA LEU A 117 19.28 13.28 22.22
C LEU A 117 20.64 12.78 21.73
N ALA A 118 20.89 11.48 21.80
CA ALA A 118 22.09 10.86 21.24
C ALA A 118 22.10 10.97 19.70
N ALA A 119 21.00 10.60 19.04
CA ALA A 119 20.87 10.67 17.58
C ALA A 119 20.94 12.11 17.05
N MET A 120 20.33 13.08 17.74
CA MET A 120 20.46 14.51 17.38
C MET A 120 21.91 15.02 17.45
N ALA A 121 22.73 14.44 18.32
CA ALA A 121 24.12 14.83 18.52
C ALA A 121 25.11 14.11 17.59
N GLU A 122 24.66 13.10 16.84
CA GLU A 122 25.48 12.30 15.93
C GLU A 122 25.28 12.75 14.48
N PRO A 123 26.25 13.44 13.85
CA PRO A 123 26.10 13.94 12.48
C PRO A 123 25.86 12.84 11.44
N THR A 124 26.37 11.62 11.65
CA THR A 124 26.12 10.51 10.71
C THR A 124 24.65 10.08 10.69
N GLU A 125 23.85 10.43 11.71
CA GLU A 125 22.40 10.18 11.76
C GLU A 125 21.57 11.28 11.06
N TRP A 126 22.20 12.33 10.52
CA TRP A 126 21.50 13.41 9.82
C TRP A 126 21.30 13.08 8.35
N GLY A 127 20.21 13.56 7.74
CA GLY A 127 20.01 13.48 6.29
C GLY A 127 20.82 14.54 5.53
N VAL A 128 21.00 14.34 4.22
CA VAL A 128 21.78 15.25 3.35
C VAL A 128 21.33 16.71 3.49
N GLU A 129 20.03 16.97 3.41
CA GLU A 129 19.47 18.32 3.50
C GLU A 129 19.79 19.00 4.85
N LYS A 130 19.68 18.24 5.94
CA LYS A 130 19.96 18.74 7.29
C LYS A 130 21.45 19.01 7.51
N PHE A 131 22.32 18.13 6.99
CA PHE A 131 23.76 18.33 7.04
C PHE A 131 24.13 19.67 6.39
N TRP A 132 23.72 19.88 5.13
CA TRP A 132 24.01 21.13 4.42
C TRP A 132 23.31 22.34 5.04
N GLY A 133 22.05 22.19 5.46
CA GLY A 133 21.31 23.24 6.17
C GLY A 133 21.96 23.67 7.49
N THR A 134 22.62 22.75 8.19
CA THR A 134 23.37 23.04 9.42
C THR A 134 24.70 23.73 9.09
N THR A 135 25.47 23.19 8.15
CA THR A 135 26.74 23.78 7.68
C THR A 135 26.55 25.21 7.16
N MET A 136 25.55 25.44 6.32
CA MET A 136 25.20 26.79 5.83
C MET A 136 24.89 27.75 6.98
N ARG A 137 24.09 27.32 7.97
CA ARG A 137 23.73 28.14 9.13
C ARG A 137 24.95 28.48 9.99
N GLU A 138 25.87 27.55 10.20
CA GLU A 138 27.11 27.77 10.95
C GLU A 138 28.04 28.78 10.27
N LEU A 139 28.05 28.77 8.92
CA LEU A 139 28.82 29.71 8.10
C LEU A 139 28.09 31.04 7.85
N GLY A 140 26.84 31.17 8.31
CA GLY A 140 26.02 32.37 8.14
C GLY A 140 25.50 32.57 6.72
N VAL A 141 25.39 31.50 5.93
CA VAL A 141 24.73 31.49 4.62
C VAL A 141 23.21 31.46 4.83
N ASP A 142 22.50 32.30 4.09
CA ASP A 142 21.04 32.32 4.09
C ASP A 142 20.50 31.22 3.18
N ALA A 143 19.92 30.18 3.79
CA ALA A 143 19.35 29.04 3.06
C ALA A 143 18.05 29.38 2.31
N GLU A 144 17.43 30.54 2.58
CA GLU A 144 16.24 31.01 1.85
C GLU A 144 16.59 31.84 0.60
N ASP A 145 17.87 32.19 0.40
CA ASP A 145 18.35 32.91 -0.79
C ASP A 145 18.98 31.93 -1.80
N PRO A 146 18.30 31.63 -2.94
CA PRO A 146 18.83 30.69 -3.94
C PRO A 146 20.21 31.10 -4.50
N GLN A 147 20.52 32.40 -4.54
CA GLN A 147 21.82 32.86 -5.01
C GLN A 147 22.92 32.62 -3.99
N ALA A 148 22.62 32.77 -2.70
CA ALA A 148 23.55 32.46 -1.62
C ALA A 148 23.82 30.95 -1.53
N VAL A 149 22.77 30.12 -1.70
CA VAL A 149 22.87 28.66 -1.76
C VAL A 149 23.73 28.21 -2.95
N ALA A 150 23.49 28.74 -4.15
CA ALA A 150 24.30 28.42 -5.32
C ALA A 150 25.78 28.79 -5.12
N GLY A 151 26.06 29.99 -4.58
CA GLY A 151 27.43 30.41 -4.29
C GLY A 151 28.10 29.59 -3.17
N PHE A 152 27.33 29.03 -2.25
CA PHE A 152 27.84 28.07 -1.26
C PHE A 152 28.31 26.77 -1.93
N PHE A 153 27.49 26.16 -2.78
CA PHE A 153 27.87 24.93 -3.48
C PHE A 153 29.02 25.14 -4.47
N ASP A 154 29.09 26.29 -5.17
CA ASP A 154 30.26 26.65 -5.98
C ASP A 154 31.57 26.66 -5.14
N ALA A 155 31.49 27.11 -3.89
CA ALA A 155 32.62 27.14 -2.97
C ALA A 155 32.94 25.76 -2.37
N VAL A 156 31.94 24.90 -2.16
CA VAL A 156 32.14 23.48 -1.81
C VAL A 156 32.89 22.76 -2.94
N ASP A 157 32.43 22.92 -4.19
CA ASP A 157 33.05 22.31 -5.37
C ASP A 157 34.48 22.81 -5.64
N ALA A 158 34.77 24.06 -5.25
CA ALA A 158 36.10 24.64 -5.31
C ALA A 158 37.01 24.23 -4.13
N GLU A 159 36.56 23.36 -3.23
CA GLU A 159 37.24 22.94 -2.00
C GLU A 159 37.59 24.13 -1.07
N GLU A 160 36.80 25.21 -1.12
CA GLU A 160 36.99 26.42 -0.30
C GLU A 160 36.30 26.33 1.07
N ILE A 161 35.39 25.37 1.24
CA ILE A 161 34.64 25.12 2.47
C ILE A 161 35.14 23.83 3.13
N ASP A 162 35.55 23.93 4.40
CA ASP A 162 35.97 22.79 5.21
C ASP A 162 34.73 22.12 5.84
N PHE A 163 34.47 20.87 5.47
CA PHE A 163 33.41 20.02 6.04
C PHE A 163 33.92 18.59 6.20
N ASP A 164 33.25 17.81 7.05
CA ASP A 164 33.61 16.40 7.27
C ASP A 164 33.11 15.53 6.10
N SER A 165 33.99 15.26 5.14
CA SER A 165 33.66 14.49 3.94
C SER A 165 33.40 13.01 4.24
N GLU A 166 34.05 12.43 5.26
CA GLU A 166 33.82 11.03 5.64
C GLU A 166 32.40 10.85 6.20
N VAL A 167 31.96 11.78 7.04
CA VAL A 167 30.58 11.83 7.54
C VAL A 167 29.59 12.04 6.40
N PHE A 168 29.87 12.98 5.48
CA PHE A 168 28.98 13.25 4.35
C PHE A 168 28.84 12.03 3.42
N GLU A 169 29.93 11.37 3.05
CA GLU A 169 29.91 10.13 2.26
C GLU A 169 29.13 9.00 2.94
N GLU A 170 29.14 8.94 4.27
CA GLU A 170 28.33 7.99 5.03
C GLU A 170 26.83 8.30 4.97
N ILE A 171 26.48 9.58 5.08
CA ILE A 171 25.10 10.05 4.93
C ILE A 171 24.59 9.75 3.51
N GLU A 172 25.34 10.11 2.47
CA GLU A 172 24.93 9.87 1.07
C GLU A 172 24.72 8.38 0.80
N ARG A 173 25.62 7.52 1.28
CA ARG A 173 25.49 6.07 1.10
C ARG A 173 24.25 5.51 1.79
N ARG A 174 23.87 6.06 2.95
CA ARG A 174 22.65 5.64 3.65
C ARG A 174 21.41 6.17 2.94
N ASP A 175 21.38 7.46 2.60
CA ASP A 175 20.22 8.09 1.97
C ASP A 175 19.97 7.53 0.57
N ALA A 176 21.02 7.11 -0.16
CA ALA A 176 20.89 6.40 -1.44
C ALA A 176 20.22 5.02 -1.32
N LEU A 177 20.16 4.43 -0.11
CA LEU A 177 19.43 3.19 0.15
C LEU A 177 17.98 3.44 0.61
N GLU A 178 17.58 4.70 0.83
CA GLU A 178 16.21 5.04 1.18
C GLU A 178 15.35 5.18 -0.08
N SER A 179 14.25 4.44 -0.14
CA SER A 179 13.27 4.57 -1.22
C SER A 179 12.64 5.97 -1.23
N PRO A 180 12.24 6.48 -2.41
CA PRO A 180 11.54 7.76 -2.51
C PRO A 180 10.27 7.76 -1.64
N SER A 181 9.96 8.94 -1.08
CA SER A 181 8.82 9.13 -0.19
C SER A 181 7.51 9.04 -0.98
N GLN A 182 6.89 7.86 -1.00
CA GLN A 182 5.57 7.63 -1.58
C GLN A 182 4.50 7.49 -0.48
N PRO A 183 3.22 7.79 -0.77
CA PRO A 183 2.13 7.53 0.14
C PRO A 183 2.07 6.04 0.53
N ALA A 184 1.71 5.76 1.76
CA ALA A 184 1.47 4.39 2.19
C ALA A 184 0.25 3.81 1.45
N LEU A 185 0.48 2.77 0.65
CA LEU A 185 -0.57 2.05 -0.05
C LEU A 185 -0.91 0.77 0.70
N TRP A 186 -2.17 0.63 1.09
CA TRP A 186 -2.66 -0.59 1.73
C TRP A 186 -3.19 -1.55 0.68
N LEU A 187 -2.76 -2.81 0.81
CA LEU A 187 -3.26 -3.90 0.01
C LEU A 187 -4.29 -4.73 0.80
N PRO A 188 -5.17 -5.48 0.13
CA PRO A 188 -6.19 -6.28 0.80
C PRO A 188 -5.61 -7.22 1.86
N PRO A 189 -6.29 -7.40 3.00
CA PRO A 189 -5.80 -8.27 4.06
C PRO A 189 -5.86 -9.75 3.69
N ILE A 190 -5.01 -10.55 4.33
CA ILE A 190 -5.03 -12.01 4.21
C ILE A 190 -5.15 -12.71 5.56
N ASP A 191 -5.72 -13.91 5.56
CA ASP A 191 -5.69 -14.82 6.70
C ASP A 191 -4.49 -15.78 6.61
N LEU A 192 -3.48 -15.54 7.45
CA LEU A 192 -2.24 -16.32 7.49
C LEU A 192 -2.45 -17.76 7.96
N VAL A 193 -3.51 -18.06 8.71
CA VAL A 193 -3.79 -19.42 9.21
C VAL A 193 -3.97 -20.40 8.06
N HIS A 194 -4.51 -19.94 6.94
CA HIS A 194 -4.71 -20.73 5.73
C HIS A 194 -3.45 -20.88 4.88
N VAL A 195 -2.40 -20.11 5.13
CA VAL A 195 -1.23 -20.05 4.27
C VAL A 195 -0.04 -20.83 4.80
N GLU A 196 0.18 -20.80 6.11
CA GLU A 196 1.34 -21.42 6.77
C GLU A 196 1.54 -22.92 6.42
N PRO A 197 0.51 -23.78 6.44
CA PRO A 197 0.67 -25.20 6.14
C PRO A 197 1.14 -25.48 4.71
N HIS A 198 0.94 -24.54 3.79
CA HIS A 198 1.29 -24.71 2.40
C HIS A 198 2.76 -24.42 2.11
N ARG A 199 3.48 -23.70 2.99
CA ARG A 199 4.93 -23.49 2.85
C ARG A 199 5.71 -24.81 2.88
N ALA A 200 5.33 -25.71 3.78
CA ALA A 200 5.87 -27.06 3.84
C ALA A 200 5.56 -27.91 2.58
N ILE A 201 4.42 -27.64 1.91
CA ILE A 201 4.07 -28.31 0.65
C ILE A 201 4.94 -27.77 -0.49
N ALA A 202 5.11 -26.45 -0.57
CA ALA A 202 5.97 -25.80 -1.57
C ALA A 202 7.45 -26.14 -1.42
N ALA A 203 7.89 -26.53 -0.22
CA ALA A 203 9.24 -27.08 -0.01
C ALA A 203 9.49 -28.41 -0.76
N GLY A 204 8.44 -29.06 -1.28
CA GLY A 204 8.52 -30.21 -2.20
C GLY A 204 8.45 -29.83 -3.69
N SER A 205 8.44 -28.54 -4.03
CA SER A 205 8.23 -28.03 -5.39
C SER A 205 9.29 -28.48 -6.42
N PRO A 206 8.95 -28.44 -7.73
CA PRO A 206 9.88 -28.73 -8.82
C PRO A 206 11.20 -27.94 -8.74
N ILE A 207 11.14 -26.65 -8.39
CA ILE A 207 12.35 -25.82 -8.29
C ILE A 207 13.37 -26.38 -7.28
N MET A 208 12.92 -26.99 -6.18
CA MET A 208 13.81 -27.58 -5.18
C MET A 208 14.57 -28.78 -5.75
N GLN A 209 13.95 -29.51 -6.68
CA GLN A 209 14.61 -30.60 -7.39
C GLN A 209 15.63 -30.03 -8.39
N ARG A 210 15.26 -28.98 -9.14
CA ARG A 210 16.17 -28.30 -10.08
C ARG A 210 17.42 -27.76 -9.38
N ILE A 211 17.27 -27.11 -8.23
CA ILE A 211 18.40 -26.60 -7.43
C ILE A 211 19.27 -27.73 -6.88
N ARG A 212 18.69 -28.87 -6.50
CA ARG A 212 19.48 -30.07 -6.15
C ARG A 212 20.27 -30.57 -7.34
N THR A 213 19.66 -30.66 -8.52
CA THR A 213 20.34 -31.06 -9.76
C THR A 213 21.51 -30.13 -10.09
N VAL A 214 21.34 -28.80 -9.93
CA VAL A 214 22.43 -27.83 -10.08
C VAL A 214 23.57 -28.15 -9.12
N LEU A 215 23.30 -28.32 -7.83
CA LEU A 215 24.34 -28.59 -6.82
C LEU A 215 25.02 -29.95 -7.02
N GLU A 216 24.29 -30.97 -7.46
CA GLU A 216 24.83 -32.28 -7.84
C GLU A 216 25.72 -32.19 -9.08
N TRP A 217 25.33 -31.39 -10.07
CA TRP A 217 26.14 -31.14 -11.27
C TRP A 217 27.42 -30.38 -10.92
N VAL A 218 27.35 -29.33 -10.10
CA VAL A 218 28.53 -28.56 -9.63
C VAL A 218 29.53 -29.47 -8.89
N GLY A 219 29.04 -30.38 -8.04
CA GLY A 219 29.88 -31.33 -7.32
C GLY A 219 30.99 -30.66 -6.50
N ASP A 220 32.25 -31.11 -6.67
CA ASP A 220 33.42 -30.53 -6.00
C ASP A 220 34.01 -29.31 -6.74
N GLY A 221 33.44 -28.91 -7.89
CA GLY A 221 33.90 -27.80 -8.70
C GLY A 221 33.75 -28.04 -10.20
N ARG A 222 33.09 -27.14 -10.93
CA ARG A 222 32.92 -27.20 -12.41
C ARG A 222 33.15 -25.87 -13.10
N GLY A 223 33.58 -25.91 -14.36
CA GLY A 223 33.76 -24.70 -15.19
C GLY A 223 32.51 -24.35 -16.01
N PRO A 224 32.38 -23.11 -16.50
CA PRO A 224 31.24 -22.65 -17.29
C PRO A 224 31.17 -23.27 -18.70
N SER A 225 32.23 -23.93 -19.17
CA SER A 225 32.23 -24.63 -20.47
C SER A 225 31.33 -25.87 -20.51
N ASP A 226 30.85 -26.33 -19.36
CA ASP A 226 30.15 -27.61 -19.22
C ASP A 226 28.62 -27.42 -19.06
N VAL A 227 28.10 -26.22 -19.35
CA VAL A 227 26.66 -25.88 -19.20
C VAL A 227 25.76 -26.80 -20.04
N ASP A 228 26.20 -27.28 -21.20
CA ASP A 228 25.45 -28.27 -22.00
C ASP A 228 25.11 -29.54 -21.21
N GLU A 229 25.99 -29.97 -20.27
CA GLU A 229 25.72 -31.11 -19.40
C GLU A 229 24.67 -30.77 -18.34
N LEU A 230 24.65 -29.52 -17.86
CA LEU A 230 23.61 -29.05 -16.93
C LEU A 230 22.25 -28.97 -17.62
N VAL A 231 22.20 -28.42 -18.84
CA VAL A 231 20.98 -28.38 -19.66
C VAL A 231 20.43 -29.80 -19.85
N ALA A 232 21.29 -30.76 -20.20
CA ALA A 232 20.89 -32.16 -20.33
C ALA A 232 20.38 -32.75 -19.00
N ALA A 233 20.98 -32.39 -17.86
CA ALA A 233 20.54 -32.85 -16.54
C ALA A 233 19.20 -32.23 -16.10
N LEU A 234 18.89 -31.00 -16.53
CA LEU A 234 17.63 -30.32 -16.25
C LEU A 234 16.50 -30.74 -17.20
N ALA A 235 16.83 -31.26 -18.39
CA ALA A 235 15.87 -31.71 -19.39
C ALA A 235 15.03 -32.92 -18.94
N GLU A 236 15.55 -33.79 -18.06
CA GLU A 236 14.80 -34.89 -17.45
C GLU A 236 14.49 -34.56 -15.97
N PRO A 237 13.24 -34.23 -15.57
CA PRO A 237 11.94 -34.46 -16.21
C PRO A 237 11.20 -33.19 -16.68
N SER A 238 11.84 -32.02 -16.69
CA SER A 238 11.15 -30.71 -16.78
C SER A 238 11.42 -29.92 -18.06
N GLY A 239 12.21 -30.43 -19.01
CA GLY A 239 12.40 -29.80 -20.32
C GLY A 239 13.21 -28.49 -20.32
N GLY A 240 14.17 -28.34 -19.39
CA GLY A 240 15.00 -27.13 -19.31
C GLY A 240 15.87 -26.88 -20.56
N ASP A 241 16.03 -25.61 -20.91
CA ASP A 241 16.92 -25.12 -21.97
C ASP A 241 18.17 -24.42 -21.40
N ALA A 242 18.96 -23.79 -22.27
CA ALA A 242 20.16 -23.05 -21.87
C ALA A 242 19.84 -21.83 -21.00
N GLY A 243 18.77 -21.08 -21.33
CA GLY A 243 18.38 -19.90 -20.56
C GLY A 243 17.89 -20.27 -19.15
N ASP A 244 17.21 -21.40 -19.02
CA ASP A 244 16.83 -21.97 -17.72
C ASP A 244 18.04 -22.40 -16.89
N ALA A 245 19.08 -22.95 -17.52
CA ALA A 245 20.30 -23.35 -16.83
C ALA A 245 21.08 -22.13 -16.30
N ASP A 246 21.22 -21.10 -17.13
CA ASP A 246 21.87 -19.84 -16.75
C ASP A 246 21.11 -19.16 -15.59
N LEU A 247 19.77 -19.08 -15.69
CA LEU A 247 18.91 -18.55 -14.63
C LEU A 247 19.12 -19.29 -13.30
N LEU A 248 19.11 -20.62 -13.32
CA LEU A 248 19.26 -21.41 -12.09
C LEU A 248 20.66 -21.30 -11.48
N LEU A 249 21.70 -21.12 -12.31
CA LEU A 249 23.07 -20.91 -11.83
C LEU A 249 23.20 -19.55 -11.15
N GLU A 250 22.72 -18.49 -11.80
CA GLU A 250 22.70 -17.16 -11.20
C GLU A 250 21.86 -17.17 -9.91
N TRP A 251 20.67 -17.75 -9.94
CA TRP A 251 19.80 -17.83 -8.77
C TRP A 251 20.45 -18.59 -7.61
N ALA A 252 21.16 -19.69 -7.90
CA ALA A 252 21.93 -20.44 -6.90
C ALA A 252 23.11 -19.62 -6.35
N GLU A 253 23.78 -18.81 -7.17
CA GLU A 253 24.86 -17.91 -6.77
C GLU A 253 24.33 -16.79 -5.88
N ARG A 254 23.25 -16.10 -6.28
CA ARG A 254 22.60 -15.02 -5.51
C ARG A 254 21.98 -15.55 -4.21
N ALA A 255 21.50 -16.80 -4.20
CA ALA A 255 21.12 -17.51 -2.98
C ALA A 255 22.33 -17.94 -2.12
N GLY A 256 23.56 -17.80 -2.60
CA GLY A 256 24.78 -18.17 -1.88
C GLY A 256 24.96 -19.68 -1.73
N LEU A 257 24.37 -20.49 -2.61
CA LEU A 257 24.53 -21.93 -2.65
C LEU A 257 25.80 -22.34 -3.40
N VAL A 258 26.19 -21.54 -4.38
CA VAL A 258 27.43 -21.70 -5.16
C VAL A 258 28.22 -20.40 -5.15
N ARG A 259 29.51 -20.47 -5.47
CA ARG A 259 30.39 -19.31 -5.68
C ARG A 259 31.55 -19.67 -6.58
N TRP A 260 32.14 -18.66 -7.21
CA TRP A 260 33.39 -18.81 -7.95
C TRP A 260 34.60 -18.98 -7.01
N ALA A 261 35.40 -20.00 -7.28
CA ALA A 261 36.65 -20.31 -6.60
C ALA A 261 37.78 -20.41 -7.64
N GLY A 262 38.24 -19.25 -8.12
CA GLY A 262 39.05 -19.18 -9.34
C GLY A 262 38.17 -19.40 -10.56
N ASP A 263 38.58 -20.31 -11.46
CA ASP A 263 37.84 -20.60 -12.71
C ASP A 263 36.76 -21.69 -12.54
N LEU A 264 36.53 -22.15 -11.30
CA LEU A 264 35.56 -23.21 -11.00
C LEU A 264 34.45 -22.67 -10.10
N LEU A 265 33.21 -22.95 -10.48
CA LEU A 265 32.04 -22.81 -9.64
C LEU A 265 32.00 -23.96 -8.64
N ALA A 266 31.85 -23.67 -7.35
CA ALA A 266 31.84 -24.67 -6.28
C ALA A 266 30.75 -24.37 -5.24
N PRO A 267 30.21 -25.40 -4.54
CA PRO A 267 29.21 -25.18 -3.51
C PRO A 267 29.80 -24.43 -2.30
N THR A 268 28.96 -23.62 -1.66
CA THR A 268 29.33 -22.93 -0.41
C THR A 268 29.16 -23.84 0.80
N LEU A 269 29.70 -23.42 1.95
CA LEU A 269 29.55 -24.15 3.22
C LEU A 269 28.10 -24.21 3.72
N ILE A 270 27.22 -23.31 3.26
CA ILE A 270 25.81 -23.26 3.68
C ILE A 270 24.89 -24.08 2.78
N ALA A 271 25.35 -24.51 1.60
CA ALA A 271 24.53 -25.21 0.61
C ALA A 271 23.93 -26.52 1.18
N VAL A 272 24.77 -27.36 1.80
CA VAL A 272 24.31 -28.63 2.39
C VAL A 272 23.36 -28.43 3.58
N PRO A 273 23.66 -27.56 4.57
CA PRO A 273 22.70 -27.21 5.61
C PRO A 273 21.35 -26.68 5.08
N LEU A 274 21.35 -25.80 4.08
CA LEU A 274 20.12 -25.24 3.51
C LEU A 274 19.31 -26.29 2.75
N LEU A 275 19.95 -27.21 2.02
CA LEU A 275 19.26 -28.31 1.34
C LEU A 275 18.52 -29.25 2.31
N ALA A 276 18.98 -29.34 3.56
CA ALA A 276 18.34 -30.12 4.62
C ALA A 276 17.12 -29.40 5.22
N GLU A 277 16.98 -28.09 5.00
CA GLU A 277 15.90 -27.23 5.50
C GLU A 277 15.13 -26.60 4.31
N PRO A 278 14.31 -27.38 3.58
CA PRO A 278 13.79 -26.98 2.27
C PRO A 278 12.82 -25.79 2.32
N GLU A 279 12.15 -25.55 3.45
CA GLU A 279 11.33 -24.35 3.65
C GLU A 279 12.20 -23.08 3.71
N LEU A 280 13.31 -23.11 4.45
CA LEU A 280 14.25 -21.99 4.51
C LEU A 280 14.90 -21.74 3.14
N LEU A 281 15.23 -22.81 2.41
CA LEU A 281 15.78 -22.70 1.05
C LEU A 281 14.76 -22.08 0.09
N TRP A 282 13.48 -22.49 0.15
CA TRP A 282 12.40 -21.94 -0.67
C TRP A 282 12.22 -20.45 -0.44
N THR A 283 12.10 -20.01 0.82
CA THR A 283 12.00 -18.59 1.18
C THR A 283 13.21 -17.81 0.71
N ARG A 284 14.41 -18.39 0.88
CA ARG A 284 15.66 -17.74 0.46
C ARG A 284 15.75 -17.57 -1.05
N LEU A 285 15.31 -18.55 -1.84
CA LEU A 285 15.28 -18.43 -3.29
C LEU A 285 14.29 -17.34 -3.71
N TRP A 286 13.08 -17.33 -3.16
CA TRP A 286 12.11 -16.25 -3.40
C TRP A 286 12.70 -14.85 -3.16
N GLN A 287 13.27 -14.62 -1.97
CA GLN A 287 13.86 -13.33 -1.59
C GLN A 287 15.03 -12.89 -2.46
N ARG A 288 15.66 -13.82 -3.18
CA ARG A 288 16.83 -13.54 -4.04
C ARG A 288 16.48 -13.47 -5.51
N PHE A 289 15.21 -13.65 -5.87
CA PHE A 289 14.74 -13.59 -7.25
C PHE A 289 14.97 -12.20 -7.86
N VAL A 290 14.70 -11.12 -7.12
CA VAL A 290 14.91 -9.74 -7.60
C VAL A 290 16.38 -9.43 -7.93
N LEU A 291 17.31 -10.29 -7.52
CA LEU A 291 18.73 -10.12 -7.78
C LEU A 291 19.20 -10.97 -8.98
N ILE A 292 18.34 -11.45 -9.87
CA ILE A 292 18.77 -12.27 -11.03
C ILE A 292 18.77 -11.48 -12.35
N GLU A 293 19.27 -10.26 -12.31
CA GLU A 293 19.24 -9.32 -13.43
C GLU A 293 20.12 -9.73 -14.62
N ASP A 294 21.24 -10.42 -14.39
CA ASP A 294 22.22 -10.68 -15.46
C ASP A 294 21.61 -11.51 -16.59
N VAL A 295 20.72 -12.44 -16.25
CA VAL A 295 20.00 -13.33 -17.18
C VAL A 295 18.84 -12.64 -17.93
N PHE A 296 18.46 -11.44 -17.50
CA PHE A 296 17.48 -10.56 -18.18
C PHE A 296 18.14 -9.33 -18.79
N HIS A 297 19.46 -9.14 -18.63
CA HIS A 297 20.17 -7.91 -18.98
C HIS A 297 19.99 -7.50 -20.44
N ALA A 298 19.97 -8.46 -21.38
CA ALA A 298 19.79 -8.16 -22.80
C ALA A 298 18.39 -7.58 -23.10
N GLU A 299 17.37 -8.03 -22.38
CA GLU A 299 16.01 -7.49 -22.47
C GLU A 299 15.87 -6.18 -21.67
N LEU A 300 16.53 -6.06 -20.52
CA LEU A 300 16.46 -4.88 -19.63
C LEU A 300 17.21 -3.67 -20.19
N ASP A 301 18.40 -3.85 -20.77
CA ASP A 301 19.22 -2.77 -21.38
C ASP A 301 18.47 -2.00 -22.50
N GLY A 302 17.47 -2.64 -23.11
CA GLY A 302 16.64 -2.01 -24.13
C GLY A 302 15.47 -1.21 -23.57
N LEU A 303 15.08 -1.46 -22.31
CA LEU A 303 13.88 -0.95 -21.67
C LEU A 303 14.15 0.29 -20.82
N SER A 304 15.21 0.25 -20.01
CA SER A 304 15.54 1.32 -19.07
C SER A 304 17.04 1.41 -18.84
N ASP A 305 17.54 2.62 -18.63
CA ASP A 305 18.90 2.86 -18.12
C ASP A 305 18.98 2.66 -16.58
N ASP A 306 17.85 2.35 -15.92
CA ASP A 306 17.74 2.12 -14.47
C ASP A 306 18.15 0.69 -14.09
N GLU A 307 18.99 0.57 -13.06
CA GLU A 307 19.42 -0.71 -12.50
C GLU A 307 18.25 -1.43 -11.78
N ASP A 308 17.19 -0.71 -11.39
CA ASP A 308 16.03 -1.26 -10.66
C ASP A 308 14.91 -1.81 -11.57
N ALA A 309 15.09 -1.86 -12.90
CA ALA A 309 14.02 -2.25 -13.82
C ALA A 309 13.41 -3.65 -13.54
N LEU A 310 14.21 -4.64 -13.16
CA LEU A 310 13.68 -5.96 -12.75
C LEU A 310 12.86 -5.85 -11.46
N LEU A 311 13.30 -5.01 -10.52
CA LEU A 311 12.64 -4.78 -9.25
C LEU A 311 11.23 -4.22 -9.47
N GLU A 312 11.10 -3.24 -10.36
CA GLU A 312 9.81 -2.64 -10.75
C GLU A 312 8.87 -3.64 -11.42
N ILE A 313 9.38 -4.49 -12.32
CA ILE A 313 8.58 -5.57 -12.93
C ILE A 313 8.08 -6.57 -11.87
N VAL A 314 8.93 -6.93 -10.90
CA VAL A 314 8.54 -7.82 -9.80
C VAL A 314 7.51 -7.13 -8.90
N GLN A 315 7.70 -5.85 -8.57
CA GLN A 315 6.74 -5.07 -7.79
C GLN A 315 5.38 -4.98 -8.49
N ALA A 316 5.35 -4.69 -9.80
CA ALA A 316 4.14 -4.67 -10.62
C ALA A 316 3.40 -6.01 -10.56
N ALA A 317 4.11 -7.11 -10.82
CA ALA A 317 3.52 -8.44 -10.80
C ALA A 317 2.95 -8.80 -9.43
N LEU A 318 3.70 -8.54 -8.35
CA LEU A 318 3.22 -8.81 -7.00
C LEU A 318 2.02 -7.96 -6.62
N SER A 319 2.03 -6.67 -6.95
CA SER A 319 0.93 -5.76 -6.62
C SER A 319 -0.37 -6.17 -7.33
N VAL A 320 -0.28 -6.48 -8.62
CA VAL A 320 -1.42 -6.91 -9.44
C VAL A 320 -1.95 -8.27 -8.97
N LEU A 321 -1.07 -9.25 -8.77
CA LEU A 321 -1.47 -10.60 -8.35
C LEU A 321 -2.03 -10.63 -6.92
N TYR A 322 -1.48 -9.82 -6.01
CA TYR A 322 -1.89 -9.81 -4.61
C TYR A 322 -3.23 -9.09 -4.41
N SER A 323 -3.51 -8.04 -5.19
CA SER A 323 -4.72 -7.24 -5.05
C SER A 323 -5.99 -7.96 -5.54
N ARG A 324 -5.86 -9.11 -6.21
CA ARG A 324 -6.99 -9.87 -6.76
C ARG A 324 -7.02 -11.27 -6.17
N THR A 325 -8.22 -11.73 -5.81
CA THR A 325 -8.44 -13.09 -5.32
C THR A 325 -8.56 -14.14 -6.42
N GLU A 326 -8.80 -13.69 -7.65
CA GLU A 326 -9.03 -14.54 -8.81
C GLU A 326 -7.81 -14.56 -9.74
N ALA A 327 -7.85 -15.42 -10.74
CA ALA A 327 -6.80 -15.47 -11.75
C ALA A 327 -6.73 -14.14 -12.50
N VAL A 328 -5.52 -13.60 -12.62
CA VAL A 328 -5.26 -12.30 -13.22
C VAL A 328 -4.63 -12.50 -14.60
N PRO A 329 -5.11 -11.82 -15.64
CA PRO A 329 -4.45 -11.86 -16.92
C PRO A 329 -3.03 -11.29 -16.91
N LEU A 330 -2.12 -11.97 -17.62
CA LEU A 330 -0.73 -11.57 -17.75
C LEU A 330 -0.60 -10.15 -18.32
N GLU A 331 -1.48 -9.76 -19.24
CA GLU A 331 -1.45 -8.42 -19.86
C GLU A 331 -1.70 -7.29 -18.85
N LEU A 332 -2.38 -7.54 -17.73
CA LEU A 332 -2.52 -6.53 -16.66
C LEU A 332 -1.21 -6.36 -15.88
N ILE A 333 -0.44 -7.43 -15.70
CA ILE A 333 0.90 -7.35 -15.10
C ILE A 333 1.84 -6.59 -16.04
N VAL A 334 1.79 -6.90 -17.33
CA VAL A 334 2.61 -6.21 -18.35
C VAL A 334 2.26 -4.74 -18.42
N MET A 335 0.97 -4.39 -18.41
CA MET A 335 0.53 -3.00 -18.39
C MET A 335 1.09 -2.25 -17.17
N MET A 336 0.89 -2.77 -15.96
CA MET A 336 1.42 -2.15 -14.74
C MET A 336 2.96 -2.03 -14.76
N ALA A 337 3.67 -3.05 -15.28
CA ALA A 337 5.12 -2.99 -15.38
C ALA A 337 5.60 -1.94 -16.41
N CYS A 338 4.91 -1.83 -17.55
CA CYS A 338 5.18 -0.78 -18.52
C CYS A 338 4.93 0.61 -17.94
N ASP A 339 3.83 0.79 -17.18
CA ASP A 339 3.51 2.07 -16.54
C ASP A 339 4.57 2.49 -15.51
N LEU A 340 5.13 1.54 -14.74
CA LEU A 340 6.21 1.83 -13.79
C LEU A 340 7.52 2.19 -14.48
N LEU A 341 7.85 1.50 -15.58
CA LEU A 341 9.07 1.69 -16.36
C LEU A 341 9.00 2.88 -17.33
N ASP A 342 7.87 3.58 -17.42
CA ASP A 342 7.58 4.55 -18.49
C ASP A 342 7.81 3.97 -19.92
N ALA A 343 7.48 2.68 -20.11
CA ALA A 343 7.75 1.90 -21.31
C ALA A 343 6.55 1.87 -22.28
N ASP A 344 6.46 2.88 -23.14
CA ASP A 344 5.31 3.11 -24.04
C ASP A 344 5.43 2.44 -25.42
N GLU A 345 6.62 1.99 -25.85
CA GLU A 345 6.79 1.45 -27.20
C GLU A 345 6.30 -0.01 -27.33
N PRO A 346 5.77 -0.43 -28.49
CA PRO A 346 5.32 -1.81 -28.69
C PRO A 346 6.41 -2.87 -28.51
N ASP A 347 7.66 -2.55 -28.87
CA ASP A 347 8.80 -3.44 -28.72
C ASP A 347 9.18 -3.60 -27.23
N ASP A 348 9.09 -2.51 -26.45
CA ASP A 348 9.31 -2.52 -25.00
C ASP A 348 8.29 -3.41 -24.30
N ARG A 349 7.01 -3.26 -24.67
CA ARG A 349 5.93 -4.11 -24.14
C ARG A 349 6.17 -5.59 -24.41
N GLU A 350 6.66 -5.98 -25.59
CA GLU A 350 6.99 -7.38 -25.87
C GLU A 350 8.18 -7.87 -25.03
N ALA A 351 9.19 -7.03 -24.80
CA ALA A 351 10.30 -7.36 -23.91
C ALA A 351 9.84 -7.56 -22.46
N VAL A 352 9.04 -6.63 -21.91
CA VAL A 352 8.42 -6.76 -20.58
C VAL A 352 7.58 -8.04 -20.49
N ARG A 353 6.75 -8.30 -21.52
CA ARG A 353 5.95 -9.55 -21.61
C ARG A 353 6.83 -10.80 -21.58
N GLY A 354 7.95 -10.80 -22.30
CA GLY A 354 8.93 -11.88 -22.28
C GLY A 354 9.51 -12.13 -20.89
N ILE A 355 9.90 -11.07 -20.18
CA ILE A 355 10.43 -11.13 -18.82
C ILE A 355 9.36 -11.68 -17.86
N VAL A 356 8.14 -11.13 -17.89
CA VAL A 356 7.02 -11.56 -17.04
C VAL A 356 6.69 -13.04 -17.25
N ARG A 357 6.64 -13.52 -18.50
CA ARG A 357 6.43 -14.95 -18.80
C ARG A 357 7.51 -15.84 -18.17
N ARG A 358 8.79 -15.47 -18.34
CA ARG A 358 9.92 -16.22 -17.78
C ARG A 358 9.87 -16.23 -16.25
N MET A 359 9.57 -15.09 -15.63
CA MET A 359 9.38 -14.96 -14.19
C MET A 359 8.25 -15.85 -13.66
N LEU A 360 7.06 -15.76 -14.26
CA LEU A 360 5.90 -16.56 -13.85
C LEU A 360 6.16 -18.06 -13.98
N ALA A 361 6.89 -18.49 -15.02
CA ALA A 361 7.30 -19.90 -15.17
C ALA A 361 8.18 -20.37 -14.00
N GLN A 362 9.10 -19.54 -13.51
CA GLN A 362 9.90 -19.89 -12.34
C GLN A 362 9.06 -19.91 -11.07
N TRP A 363 8.18 -18.93 -10.87
CA TRP A 363 7.26 -18.91 -9.71
C TRP A 363 6.26 -20.08 -9.73
N GLU A 364 5.84 -20.55 -10.91
CA GLU A 364 5.03 -21.75 -11.06
C GLU A 364 5.84 -23.00 -10.67
N ALA A 365 7.11 -23.08 -11.07
CA ALA A 365 8.02 -24.13 -10.62
C ALA A 365 8.28 -24.10 -9.10
N MET A 366 8.13 -22.93 -8.45
CA MET A 366 8.12 -22.79 -6.98
C MET A 366 6.80 -23.22 -6.33
N GLN A 367 5.75 -23.45 -7.11
CA GLN A 367 4.36 -23.55 -6.64
C GLN A 367 3.89 -22.29 -5.87
N ALA A 368 4.45 -21.13 -6.23
CA ALA A 368 4.02 -19.84 -5.73
C ALA A 368 2.82 -19.32 -6.53
N VAL A 369 2.79 -19.57 -7.85
CA VAL A 369 1.68 -19.24 -8.74
C VAL A 369 1.21 -20.47 -9.51
N ARG A 370 0.02 -20.37 -10.10
CA ARG A 370 -0.46 -21.28 -11.14
C ARG A 370 -0.76 -20.46 -12.39
N CYS A 371 -0.25 -20.91 -13.53
CA CYS A 371 -0.51 -20.28 -14.82
C CYS A 371 -1.34 -21.21 -15.71
N HIS A 372 -2.28 -20.63 -16.46
CA HIS A 372 -2.99 -21.36 -17.50
C HIS A 372 -3.46 -20.41 -18.60
N VAL A 373 -3.69 -20.95 -19.80
CA VAL A 373 -4.23 -20.16 -20.93
C VAL A 373 -5.76 -20.19 -20.84
N THR A 374 -6.39 -19.00 -20.78
CA THR A 374 -7.84 -18.94 -20.84
C THR A 374 -8.36 -19.28 -22.24
N THR A 375 -9.54 -19.88 -22.26
CA THR A 375 -10.28 -20.21 -23.50
C THR A 375 -11.70 -19.64 -23.47
N ALA A 376 -12.04 -18.88 -22.42
CA ALA A 376 -13.35 -18.27 -22.27
C ALA A 376 -13.46 -17.08 -23.23
N PRO A 377 -14.45 -17.05 -24.15
CA PRO A 377 -14.55 -15.97 -25.13
C PRO A 377 -14.68 -14.57 -24.51
N GLU A 378 -15.41 -14.44 -23.41
CA GLU A 378 -15.64 -13.18 -22.70
C GLU A 378 -14.33 -12.65 -22.07
N GLU A 379 -13.50 -13.53 -21.50
CA GLU A 379 -12.20 -13.14 -20.95
C GLU A 379 -11.19 -12.78 -22.05
N ILE A 380 -11.25 -13.48 -23.20
CA ILE A 380 -10.41 -13.16 -24.36
C ILE A 380 -10.80 -11.79 -24.93
N GLU A 381 -12.09 -11.52 -25.08
CA GLU A 381 -12.58 -10.22 -25.57
C GLU A 381 -12.15 -9.08 -24.65
N ALA A 382 -12.30 -9.24 -23.33
CA ALA A 382 -11.81 -8.27 -22.35
C ALA A 382 -10.29 -8.07 -22.41
N LEU A 383 -9.53 -9.13 -22.69
CA LEU A 383 -8.07 -9.05 -22.86
C LEU A 383 -7.65 -8.31 -24.13
N GLU A 384 -8.34 -8.57 -25.23
CA GLU A 384 -8.13 -7.88 -26.50
C GLU A 384 -8.43 -6.38 -26.39
N GLU A 385 -9.35 -5.96 -25.50
CA GLU A 385 -9.64 -4.55 -25.22
C GLU A 385 -8.55 -3.82 -24.40
N ILE A 386 -7.78 -4.56 -23.58
CA ILE A 386 -6.73 -3.98 -22.72
C ILE A 386 -5.43 -3.74 -23.51
N VAL A 387 -5.18 -4.50 -24.56
CA VAL A 387 -3.96 -4.36 -25.37
C VAL A 387 -4.13 -3.32 -26.48
N PRO A 388 -3.06 -2.60 -26.87
CA PRO A 388 -3.13 -1.66 -27.98
C PRO A 388 -3.52 -2.31 -29.31
N ASP A 389 -4.23 -1.56 -30.16
CA ASP A 389 -4.65 -2.00 -31.49
C ASP A 389 -3.47 -2.58 -32.31
N GLY A 390 -3.62 -3.83 -32.75
CA GLY A 390 -2.63 -4.50 -33.60
C GLY A 390 -1.54 -5.27 -32.83
N VAL A 391 -1.63 -5.35 -31.51
CA VAL A 391 -0.84 -6.24 -30.67
C VAL A 391 -1.67 -7.48 -30.31
N ASP A 392 -1.12 -8.68 -30.53
CA ASP A 392 -1.77 -9.92 -30.10
C ASP A 392 -1.68 -10.05 -28.56
N ALA A 393 -2.83 -10.20 -27.89
CA ALA A 393 -2.88 -10.38 -26.45
C ALA A 393 -2.34 -11.76 -26.02
N ASP A 394 -1.59 -11.81 -24.93
CA ASP A 394 -1.33 -13.08 -24.25
C ASP A 394 -2.54 -13.51 -23.42
N HIS A 395 -3.09 -14.68 -23.73
CA HIS A 395 -4.25 -15.24 -23.03
C HIS A 395 -3.88 -16.00 -21.74
N THR A 396 -2.63 -15.90 -21.28
CA THR A 396 -2.19 -16.49 -20.01
C THR A 396 -2.79 -15.71 -18.86
N VAL A 397 -3.37 -16.45 -17.92
CA VAL A 397 -3.80 -15.93 -16.62
C VAL A 397 -3.00 -16.61 -15.51
N ALA A 398 -2.74 -15.88 -14.42
CA ALA A 398 -1.94 -16.31 -13.29
C ALA A 398 -2.68 -16.07 -11.97
N GLU A 399 -2.64 -17.04 -11.07
CA GLU A 399 -3.20 -16.91 -9.72
C GLU A 399 -2.11 -17.18 -8.66
N LEU A 400 -2.14 -16.44 -7.55
CA LEU A 400 -1.29 -16.75 -6.40
C LEU A 400 -1.81 -18.01 -5.70
N LEU A 401 -0.91 -18.96 -5.49
CA LEU A 401 -1.14 -20.08 -4.59
C LEU A 401 -0.80 -19.65 -3.16
N PRO A 402 -1.29 -20.33 -2.11
CA PRO A 402 -1.05 -19.91 -0.74
C PRO A 402 0.44 -19.64 -0.41
N PRO A 403 1.43 -20.47 -0.78
CA PRO A 403 2.85 -20.16 -0.55
C PRO A 403 3.29 -18.85 -1.19
N GLY A 404 2.84 -18.59 -2.43
CA GLY A 404 3.11 -17.35 -3.14
C GLY A 404 2.42 -16.15 -2.50
N LEU A 405 1.20 -16.30 -1.99
CA LEU A 405 0.49 -15.22 -1.28
C LEU A 405 1.26 -14.73 -0.05
N TRP A 406 1.81 -15.67 0.75
CA TRP A 406 2.67 -15.29 1.88
C TRP A 406 3.96 -14.62 1.42
N ALA A 407 4.61 -15.17 0.40
CA ALA A 407 5.89 -14.65 -0.08
C ALA A 407 5.74 -13.27 -0.74
N ALA A 408 4.66 -13.07 -1.50
CA ALA A 408 4.24 -11.79 -2.06
C ALA A 408 4.00 -10.76 -0.96
N ARG A 409 3.28 -11.12 0.11
CA ARG A 409 3.07 -10.23 1.26
C ARG A 409 4.38 -9.73 1.87
N GLU A 410 5.33 -10.63 2.12
CA GLU A 410 6.62 -10.23 2.71
C GLU A 410 7.43 -9.35 1.75
N SER A 411 7.42 -9.65 0.46
CA SER A 411 8.08 -8.84 -0.56
C SER A 411 7.44 -7.45 -0.71
N LEU A 412 6.11 -7.37 -0.77
CA LEU A 412 5.37 -6.11 -0.85
C LEU A 412 5.58 -5.25 0.39
N ARG A 413 5.67 -5.84 1.58
CA ARG A 413 6.10 -5.11 2.79
C ARG A 413 7.52 -4.56 2.68
N ALA A 414 8.43 -5.32 2.08
CA ALA A 414 9.80 -4.85 1.84
C ALA A 414 9.85 -3.71 0.79
N PHE A 415 8.91 -3.69 -0.15
CA PHE A 415 8.65 -2.57 -1.07
C PHE A 415 7.95 -1.37 -0.42
N GLY A 416 7.61 -1.43 0.87
CA GLY A 416 6.99 -0.34 1.61
C GLY A 416 5.46 -0.34 1.62
N PHE A 417 4.80 -1.32 0.98
CA PHE A 417 3.34 -1.44 1.02
C PHE A 417 2.86 -1.87 2.40
N GLN A 418 1.67 -1.39 2.78
CA GLN A 418 0.96 -1.85 3.96
C GLN A 418 0.15 -3.09 3.61
N VAL A 419 0.68 -4.26 3.98
CA VAL A 419 0.05 -5.54 3.64
C VAL A 419 -0.42 -6.24 4.92
N PRO A 420 -1.56 -5.85 5.51
CA PRO A 420 -2.01 -6.37 6.79
C PRO A 420 -2.43 -7.85 6.72
N ALA A 421 -2.23 -8.58 7.80
CA ALA A 421 -2.95 -9.81 8.07
C ALA A 421 -4.20 -9.53 8.91
N VAL A 422 -5.14 -10.48 8.96
CA VAL A 422 -6.31 -10.39 9.86
C VAL A 422 -5.90 -10.04 11.29
N ASP A 423 -4.88 -10.72 11.83
CA ASP A 423 -4.39 -10.49 13.20
C ASP A 423 -3.88 -9.06 13.44
N ASP A 424 -3.27 -8.45 12.43
CA ASP A 424 -2.79 -7.06 12.48
C ASP A 424 -3.99 -6.10 12.66
N LEU A 425 -5.12 -6.41 12.01
CA LEU A 425 -6.31 -5.56 11.95
C LEU A 425 -7.26 -5.71 13.13
N VAL A 426 -7.24 -6.84 13.84
CA VAL A 426 -8.14 -7.05 14.99
C VAL A 426 -7.92 -5.98 16.07
N ALA A 427 -6.71 -5.44 16.19
CA ALA A 427 -6.37 -4.37 17.12
C ALA A 427 -6.72 -2.96 16.61
N CYS A 428 -6.94 -2.79 15.30
CA CYS A 428 -7.13 -1.49 14.65
C CYS A 428 -8.49 -0.85 14.96
N PRO A 429 -8.61 0.48 14.85
CA PRO A 429 -9.86 1.20 15.09
C PRO A 429 -10.98 0.82 14.11
N ALA A 430 -12.21 1.13 14.50
CA ALA A 430 -13.39 0.97 13.64
C ALA A 430 -13.25 1.68 12.29
N GLU A 431 -12.64 2.87 12.25
CA GLU A 431 -12.47 3.64 11.00
C GLU A 431 -11.59 2.92 9.98
N LEU A 432 -10.45 2.37 10.43
CA LEU A 432 -9.59 1.59 9.56
C LEU A 432 -10.28 0.28 9.14
N LEU A 433 -10.96 -0.38 10.08
CA LEU A 433 -11.70 -1.60 9.77
C LEU A 433 -12.76 -1.36 8.69
N THR A 434 -13.51 -0.25 8.75
CA THR A 434 -14.55 0.04 7.75
C THR A 434 -13.99 0.21 6.35
N LEU A 435 -12.82 0.86 6.22
CA LEU A 435 -12.15 1.03 4.94
C LEU A 435 -11.63 -0.33 4.44
N VAL A 436 -10.89 -1.04 5.27
CA VAL A 436 -10.30 -2.32 4.89
C VAL A 436 -11.34 -3.39 4.56
N VAL A 437 -12.47 -3.43 5.28
CA VAL A 437 -13.55 -4.41 5.02
C VAL A 437 -14.26 -4.11 3.71
N ALA A 438 -14.34 -2.86 3.26
CA ALA A 438 -14.99 -2.51 2.00
C ALA A 438 -14.32 -3.25 0.82
N ASP A 439 -13.00 -3.34 0.82
CA ASP A 439 -12.22 -3.95 -0.27
C ASP A 439 -11.74 -5.38 0.03
N ALA A 440 -11.98 -5.87 1.24
CA ALA A 440 -11.53 -7.21 1.62
C ALA A 440 -12.37 -8.30 0.94
N PRO A 441 -11.75 -9.41 0.52
CA PRO A 441 -12.49 -10.58 0.04
C PRO A 441 -13.49 -11.12 1.04
N ALA A 442 -14.61 -11.66 0.57
CA ALA A 442 -15.69 -12.17 1.43
C ALA A 442 -15.20 -13.23 2.43
N GLU A 443 -14.26 -14.09 2.04
CA GLU A 443 -13.63 -15.10 2.90
C GLU A 443 -12.85 -14.45 4.05
N VAL A 444 -12.14 -13.36 3.75
CA VAL A 444 -11.37 -12.61 4.76
C VAL A 444 -12.31 -11.84 5.68
N GLN A 445 -13.36 -11.21 5.14
CA GLN A 445 -14.40 -10.54 5.94
C GLN A 445 -15.06 -11.48 6.94
N GLN A 446 -15.34 -12.74 6.54
CA GLN A 446 -15.93 -13.77 7.39
C GLN A 446 -15.07 -14.14 8.60
N VAL A 447 -13.76 -13.91 8.53
CA VAL A 447 -12.81 -14.16 9.63
C VAL A 447 -12.54 -12.87 10.41
N LEU A 448 -12.24 -11.78 9.72
CA LEU A 448 -11.85 -10.51 10.30
C LEU A 448 -12.96 -9.89 11.17
N ILE A 449 -14.20 -9.83 10.65
CA ILE A 449 -15.31 -9.16 11.35
C ILE A 449 -15.63 -9.84 12.68
N PRO A 450 -15.83 -11.18 12.75
CA PRO A 450 -16.09 -11.84 14.02
C PRO A 450 -14.94 -11.71 15.02
N GLN A 451 -13.68 -11.80 14.59
CA GLN A 451 -12.54 -11.66 15.49
C GLN A 451 -12.43 -10.25 16.07
N TRP A 452 -12.62 -9.21 15.24
CA TRP A 452 -12.61 -7.83 15.70
C TRP A 452 -13.71 -7.54 16.73
N ILE A 453 -14.92 -8.09 16.50
CA ILE A 453 -16.03 -8.00 17.45
C ILE A 453 -15.75 -8.80 18.72
N GLU A 454 -15.22 -10.02 18.61
CA GLU A 454 -14.91 -10.88 19.77
C GLU A 454 -13.90 -10.22 20.70
N ARG A 455 -12.85 -9.60 20.15
CA ARG A 455 -11.81 -8.93 20.95
C ARG A 455 -12.36 -7.77 21.80
N ARG A 456 -13.36 -7.04 21.30
CA ARG A 456 -13.99 -5.89 21.98
C ARG A 456 -15.21 -6.28 22.81
N GLY A 457 -15.91 -7.32 22.39
CA GLY A 457 -17.30 -7.56 22.75
C GLY A 457 -18.27 -6.69 21.95
N ALA A 458 -19.45 -7.23 21.67
CA ALA A 458 -20.46 -6.58 20.80
C ALA A 458 -20.84 -5.17 21.26
N ALA A 459 -21.09 -4.95 22.55
CA ALA A 459 -21.46 -3.63 23.07
C ALA A 459 -20.39 -2.54 22.81
N GLN A 460 -19.11 -2.86 23.01
CA GLN A 460 -18.03 -1.91 22.73
C GLN A 460 -17.86 -1.69 21.22
N ALA A 461 -17.87 -2.77 20.43
CA ALA A 461 -17.82 -2.70 18.98
C ALA A 461 -18.93 -1.81 18.39
N SER A 462 -20.18 -1.99 18.83
CA SER A 462 -21.31 -1.16 18.38
C SER A 462 -21.16 0.30 18.81
N ALA A 463 -20.64 0.56 20.01
CA ALA A 463 -20.40 1.91 20.50
C ALA A 463 -19.31 2.63 19.69
N GLU A 464 -18.21 1.95 19.36
CA GLU A 464 -17.14 2.48 18.51
C GLU A 464 -17.66 2.81 17.10
N LEU A 465 -18.42 1.91 16.48
CA LEU A 465 -19.02 2.13 15.15
C LEU A 465 -20.06 3.27 15.15
N ALA A 466 -20.89 3.38 16.19
CA ALA A 466 -21.83 4.48 16.30
C ALA A 466 -21.15 5.83 16.60
N ALA A 467 -20.04 5.84 17.33
CA ALA A 467 -19.22 7.05 17.50
C ALA A 467 -18.58 7.49 16.18
N LEU A 468 -18.08 6.53 15.39
CA LEU A 468 -17.55 6.78 14.05
C LEU A 468 -18.60 7.43 13.14
N LEU A 469 -19.81 6.87 13.09
CA LEU A 469 -20.92 7.40 12.28
C LEU A 469 -21.31 8.84 12.63
N ARG A 470 -21.17 9.26 13.90
CA ARG A 470 -21.41 10.67 14.30
C ARG A 470 -20.27 11.60 13.91
N ARG A 471 -19.04 11.09 13.90
CA ARG A 471 -17.81 11.89 13.71
C ARG A 471 -17.46 12.10 12.24
N VAL A 472 -17.78 11.12 11.39
CA VAL A 472 -17.30 11.06 10.01
C VAL A 472 -18.48 11.10 9.05
N ASP A 473 -18.57 12.20 8.31
CA ASP A 473 -19.54 12.41 7.22
C ASP A 473 -18.93 11.90 5.90
N ASP A 474 -18.76 10.59 5.79
CA ASP A 474 -18.16 9.93 4.62
C ASP A 474 -19.07 8.75 4.21
N PRO A 475 -19.61 8.73 2.97
CA PRO A 475 -20.51 7.68 2.50
C PRO A 475 -19.95 6.27 2.60
N THR A 476 -18.72 6.05 2.13
CA THR A 476 -18.05 4.75 2.11
C THR A 476 -17.90 4.20 3.52
N ILE A 477 -17.41 5.03 4.45
CA ILE A 477 -17.30 4.66 5.87
C ILE A 477 -18.69 4.40 6.48
N ARG A 478 -19.70 5.22 6.14
CA ARG A 478 -21.05 5.10 6.70
C ARG A 478 -21.71 3.80 6.31
N LEU A 479 -21.66 3.42 5.04
CA LEU A 479 -22.23 2.16 4.55
C LEU A 479 -21.52 0.96 5.15
N ALA A 480 -20.18 0.95 5.15
CA ALA A 480 -19.39 -0.12 5.75
C ALA A 480 -19.65 -0.26 7.27
N ALA A 481 -19.72 0.84 8.01
CA ALA A 481 -20.00 0.83 9.45
C ALA A 481 -21.39 0.26 9.77
N LEU A 482 -22.41 0.62 8.98
CA LEU A 482 -23.76 0.06 9.10
C LEU A 482 -23.81 -1.43 8.76
N GLY A 483 -23.01 -1.88 7.78
CA GLY A 483 -22.81 -3.30 7.49
C GLY A 483 -22.23 -4.05 8.68
N LEU A 484 -21.13 -3.54 9.26
CA LEU A 484 -20.48 -4.13 10.44
C LEU A 484 -21.41 -4.18 11.66
N LEU A 485 -22.26 -3.17 11.86
CA LEU A 485 -23.22 -3.13 12.96
C LEU A 485 -24.22 -4.31 12.92
N GLU A 486 -24.54 -4.86 11.74
CA GLU A 486 -25.41 -6.04 11.64
C GLU A 486 -24.81 -7.26 12.37
N HIS A 487 -23.48 -7.40 12.37
CA HIS A 487 -22.78 -8.50 13.01
C HIS A 487 -22.79 -8.41 14.54
N THR A 488 -23.08 -7.23 15.10
CA THR A 488 -23.18 -7.00 16.55
C THR A 488 -24.58 -7.26 17.13
N ARG A 489 -25.55 -7.65 16.28
CA ARG A 489 -26.91 -8.06 16.69
C ARG A 489 -27.66 -6.97 17.47
N ASP A 490 -28.25 -7.31 18.62
CA ASP A 490 -29.13 -6.42 19.41
C ASP A 490 -28.40 -5.16 19.90
N ASP A 491 -27.10 -5.26 20.20
CA ASP A 491 -26.26 -4.11 20.56
C ASP A 491 -26.14 -3.12 19.39
N GLY A 492 -25.93 -3.63 18.18
CA GLY A 492 -25.90 -2.84 16.95
C GLY A 492 -27.23 -2.13 16.67
N VAL A 493 -28.35 -2.85 16.79
CA VAL A 493 -29.68 -2.25 16.63
C VAL A 493 -29.91 -1.14 17.65
N SER A 494 -29.48 -1.34 18.90
CA SER A 494 -29.61 -0.34 19.95
C SER A 494 -28.77 0.89 19.65
N ALA A 495 -27.53 0.70 19.19
CA ALA A 495 -26.63 1.79 18.82
C ALA A 495 -27.17 2.60 17.62
N VAL A 496 -27.69 1.94 16.58
CA VAL A 496 -28.28 2.64 15.41
C VAL A 496 -29.54 3.42 15.79
N ARG A 497 -30.35 2.92 16.72
CA ARG A 497 -31.52 3.68 17.23
C ARG A 497 -31.13 4.99 17.88
N GLU A 498 -29.98 5.07 18.53
CA GLU A 498 -29.47 6.33 19.11
C GLU A 498 -29.02 7.33 18.04
N LEU A 499 -28.78 6.88 16.81
CA LEU A 499 -28.39 7.73 15.68
C LEU A 499 -29.58 8.30 14.91
N THR A 500 -30.82 7.85 15.16
CA THR A 500 -31.97 8.25 14.34
C THR A 500 -32.32 9.73 14.40
N GLU A 501 -31.81 10.48 15.38
CA GLU A 501 -31.97 11.94 15.45
C GLU A 501 -30.68 12.69 15.10
N ASP A 502 -29.61 11.97 14.76
CA ASP A 502 -28.37 12.58 14.30
C ASP A 502 -28.58 13.30 12.96
N ALA A 503 -27.95 14.45 12.81
CA ALA A 503 -28.12 15.29 11.62
C ALA A 503 -27.44 14.69 10.37
N VAL A 504 -26.35 13.95 10.57
CA VAL A 504 -25.53 13.37 9.51
C VAL A 504 -25.89 11.91 9.33
N ALA A 505 -25.75 11.09 10.37
CA ALA A 505 -25.97 9.64 10.29
C ALA A 505 -27.45 9.23 10.33
N GLY A 506 -28.34 10.13 10.75
CA GLY A 506 -29.75 9.83 11.00
C GLY A 506 -30.53 9.29 9.80
N PRO A 507 -30.43 9.88 8.59
CA PRO A 507 -31.09 9.33 7.39
C PRO A 507 -30.71 7.87 7.13
N ALA A 508 -29.41 7.57 7.09
CA ALA A 508 -28.91 6.22 6.86
C ALA A 508 -29.31 5.26 8.00
N ALA A 509 -29.24 5.70 9.25
CA ALA A 509 -29.69 4.92 10.41
C ALA A 509 -31.19 4.54 10.31
N ARG A 510 -32.05 5.47 9.91
CA ARG A 510 -33.50 5.23 9.76
C ARG A 510 -33.79 4.28 8.60
N MET A 511 -33.08 4.42 7.48
CA MET A 511 -33.18 3.50 6.34
C MET A 511 -32.70 2.09 6.68
N TRP A 512 -31.56 1.97 7.36
CA TRP A 512 -31.03 0.70 7.83
C TRP A 512 -32.01 -0.02 8.78
N LEU A 513 -32.59 0.70 9.76
CA LEU A 513 -33.59 0.12 10.67
C LEU A 513 -34.86 -0.33 9.93
N GLN A 514 -35.27 0.40 8.89
CA GLN A 514 -36.44 0.07 8.08
C GLN A 514 -36.21 -1.15 7.19
N ALA A 515 -35.01 -1.33 6.63
CA ALA A 515 -34.66 -2.45 5.77
C ALA A 515 -34.58 -3.80 6.52
N ARG A 516 -34.52 -3.80 7.86
CA ARG A 516 -34.43 -5.02 8.65
C ARG A 516 -35.67 -5.92 8.44
N PRO A 517 -35.51 -7.24 8.23
CA PRO A 517 -36.63 -8.17 8.04
C PRO A 517 -37.63 -8.21 9.21
N THR A 518 -37.19 -7.86 10.41
CA THR A 518 -38.00 -7.85 11.63
C THR A 518 -38.64 -6.49 11.92
N SER A 519 -38.38 -5.48 11.09
CA SER A 519 -38.96 -4.15 11.28
C SER A 519 -40.45 -4.14 10.96
N THR A 520 -41.22 -3.51 11.83
CA THR A 520 -42.67 -3.25 11.63
C THR A 520 -43.01 -1.78 11.79
N GLU A 521 -42.01 -0.96 12.10
CA GLU A 521 -42.14 0.47 12.33
C GLU A 521 -41.61 1.21 11.10
N ASN A 522 -42.40 2.16 10.59
CA ASN A 522 -41.93 3.06 9.53
C ASN A 522 -41.09 4.17 10.18
N THR A 523 -39.77 4.00 10.15
CA THR A 523 -38.80 4.93 10.74
C THR A 523 -38.35 6.00 9.75
N ALA A 524 -38.49 5.80 8.43
CA ALA A 524 -38.04 6.76 7.44
C ALA A 524 -38.83 8.08 7.46
N ARG A 525 -38.10 9.16 7.20
CA ARG A 525 -38.62 10.50 6.98
C ARG A 525 -38.56 10.84 5.48
N PRO A 526 -39.38 11.79 5.01
CA PRO A 526 -39.27 12.28 3.63
C PRO A 526 -37.83 12.74 3.32
N GLY A 527 -37.25 12.23 2.24
CA GLY A 527 -35.89 12.54 1.79
C GLY A 527 -34.81 11.57 2.30
N ASP A 528 -35.09 10.71 3.30
CA ASP A 528 -34.10 9.77 3.81
C ASP A 528 -33.63 8.76 2.76
N GLU A 529 -34.57 8.30 1.93
CA GLU A 529 -34.28 7.36 0.83
C GLU A 529 -33.32 7.97 -0.18
N LEU A 530 -33.52 9.24 -0.57
CA LEU A 530 -32.61 9.94 -1.48
C LEU A 530 -31.22 10.11 -0.85
N LEU A 531 -31.14 10.55 0.41
CA LEU A 531 -29.85 10.74 1.09
C LEU A 531 -29.08 9.42 1.22
N PHE A 532 -29.77 8.33 1.56
CA PHE A 532 -29.15 7.01 1.64
C PHE A 532 -28.74 6.46 0.26
N SER A 533 -29.54 6.70 -0.78
CA SER A 533 -29.15 6.37 -2.16
C SER A 533 -27.94 7.18 -2.63
N LEU A 534 -27.80 8.43 -2.20
CA LEU A 534 -26.62 9.24 -2.50
C LEU A 534 -25.36 8.72 -1.79
N ASP A 535 -25.49 8.09 -0.63
CA ASP A 535 -24.36 7.38 -0.02
C ASP A 535 -23.90 6.22 -0.93
N GLY A 536 -24.86 5.43 -1.44
CA GLY A 536 -24.56 4.33 -2.38
C GLY A 536 -23.94 4.81 -3.69
N MET A 537 -24.47 5.89 -4.26
CA MET A 537 -23.93 6.50 -5.48
C MET A 537 -22.50 7.03 -5.27
N ALA A 538 -22.23 7.66 -4.13
CA ALA A 538 -20.90 8.16 -3.81
C ALA A 538 -19.89 7.01 -3.62
N ALA A 539 -20.29 5.93 -2.94
CA ALA A 539 -19.44 4.76 -2.79
C ALA A 539 -19.16 4.06 -4.13
N ALA A 540 -20.18 3.92 -5.00
CA ALA A 540 -19.99 3.37 -6.35
C ALA A 540 -19.09 4.27 -7.21
N LEU A 541 -19.21 5.59 -7.07
CA LEU A 541 -18.36 6.54 -7.78
C LEU A 541 -16.89 6.47 -7.34
N ASP A 542 -16.64 6.29 -6.05
CA ASP A 542 -15.29 6.09 -5.50
C ASP A 542 -14.65 4.78 -6.01
N GLU A 543 -15.46 3.76 -6.34
CA GLU A 543 -15.00 2.46 -6.85
C GLU A 543 -14.76 2.47 -8.35
N ASP A 544 -15.76 2.87 -9.14
CA ASP A 544 -15.71 2.86 -10.60
C ASP A 544 -16.71 3.87 -11.20
N VAL A 545 -16.18 4.90 -11.86
CA VAL A 545 -16.96 5.96 -12.51
C VAL A 545 -17.89 5.40 -13.60
N ASP A 546 -17.42 4.44 -14.39
CA ASP A 546 -18.20 3.88 -15.49
C ASP A 546 -19.31 2.97 -14.96
N LEU A 547 -19.03 2.19 -13.92
CA LEU A 547 -20.05 1.41 -13.22
C LEU A 547 -21.13 2.31 -12.63
N PHE A 548 -20.74 3.38 -11.93
CA PHE A 548 -21.67 4.38 -11.39
C PHE A 548 -22.57 4.97 -12.50
N LEU A 549 -21.98 5.40 -13.62
CA LEU A 549 -22.71 5.96 -14.75
C LEU A 549 -23.69 4.94 -15.36
N ALA A 550 -23.25 3.68 -15.50
CA ALA A 550 -24.09 2.60 -16.02
C ALA A 550 -25.29 2.31 -15.09
N GLU A 551 -25.07 2.28 -13.77
CA GLU A 551 -26.13 2.10 -12.79
C GLU A 551 -27.12 3.26 -12.78
N PHE A 552 -26.62 4.51 -12.81
CA PHE A 552 -27.45 5.70 -12.90
C PHE A 552 -28.34 5.69 -14.16
N ALA A 553 -27.76 5.24 -15.29
CA ALA A 553 -28.43 5.17 -16.58
C ALA A 553 -29.51 4.07 -16.68
N GLN A 554 -29.64 3.16 -15.70
CA GLN A 554 -30.69 2.13 -15.72
C GLN A 554 -32.11 2.71 -15.60
N GLN A 555 -32.24 3.94 -15.09
CA GLN A 555 -33.52 4.63 -14.98
C GLN A 555 -33.90 5.33 -16.31
N PRO A 556 -35.18 5.53 -16.62
CA PRO A 556 -35.59 6.33 -17.78
C PRO A 556 -35.05 7.78 -17.73
N GLU A 557 -34.61 8.33 -18.87
CA GLU A 557 -34.06 9.70 -18.99
C GLU A 557 -34.88 10.78 -18.23
N PRO A 558 -36.23 10.83 -18.31
CA PRO A 558 -36.98 11.84 -17.57
C PRO A 558 -36.87 11.72 -16.05
N GLU A 559 -36.72 10.49 -15.53
CA GLU A 559 -36.55 10.21 -14.10
C GLU A 559 -35.14 10.60 -13.64
N GLN A 560 -34.13 10.36 -14.48
CA GLN A 560 -32.75 10.82 -14.23
C GLN A 560 -32.68 12.35 -14.12
N VAL A 561 -33.34 13.10 -15.01
CA VAL A 561 -33.36 14.57 -14.98
C VAL A 561 -34.06 15.11 -13.73
N GLU A 562 -35.12 14.44 -13.25
CA GLU A 562 -35.76 14.82 -11.98
C GLU A 562 -34.86 14.47 -10.80
N LEU A 563 -34.22 13.30 -10.79
CA LEU A 563 -33.27 12.90 -9.76
C LEU A 563 -32.11 13.91 -9.63
N VAL A 564 -31.53 14.38 -10.75
CA VAL A 564 -30.52 15.45 -10.74
C VAL A 564 -31.01 16.71 -10.01
N LYS A 565 -32.28 17.11 -10.21
CA LYS A 565 -32.85 18.27 -9.51
C LYS A 565 -33.05 18.00 -8.03
N GLU A 566 -33.43 16.79 -7.67
CA GLU A 566 -33.58 16.36 -6.27
C GLU A 566 -32.23 16.36 -5.56
N ILE A 567 -31.19 15.80 -6.18
CA ILE A 567 -29.80 15.80 -5.68
C ILE A 567 -29.33 17.24 -5.41
N ALA A 568 -29.54 18.13 -6.38
CA ALA A 568 -29.17 19.54 -6.28
C ALA A 568 -29.90 20.30 -5.16
N ALA A 569 -31.04 19.79 -4.69
CA ALA A 569 -31.80 20.37 -3.60
C ALA A 569 -31.39 19.83 -2.21
N THR A 570 -30.51 18.82 -2.15
CA THR A 570 -30.02 18.24 -0.90
C THR A 570 -28.83 19.01 -0.34
N ALA A 571 -28.54 18.79 0.94
CA ALA A 571 -27.30 19.22 1.59
C ALA A 571 -26.30 18.06 1.74
N HIS A 572 -26.44 17.02 0.91
CA HIS A 572 -25.57 15.84 0.97
C HIS A 572 -24.14 16.21 0.58
N ARG A 573 -23.14 15.72 1.32
CA ARG A 573 -21.73 16.08 1.11
C ARG A 573 -21.25 15.78 -0.32
N SER A 574 -21.61 14.62 -0.86
CA SER A 574 -21.20 14.17 -2.20
C SER A 574 -22.11 14.66 -3.33
N ALA A 575 -23.14 15.47 -3.06
CA ALA A 575 -24.05 15.92 -4.12
C ALA A 575 -23.31 16.71 -5.22
N GLY A 576 -22.35 17.56 -4.85
CA GLY A 576 -21.57 18.33 -5.81
C GLY A 576 -20.68 17.47 -6.70
N GLU A 577 -20.00 16.48 -6.12
CA GLU A 577 -19.12 15.55 -6.83
C GLU A 577 -19.90 14.66 -7.80
N ILE A 578 -21.00 14.06 -7.33
CA ILE A 578 -21.91 13.27 -8.17
C ILE A 578 -22.43 14.11 -9.35
N LEU A 579 -22.86 15.35 -9.09
CA LEU A 579 -23.33 16.24 -10.16
C LEU A 579 -22.21 16.64 -11.13
N ALA A 580 -20.98 16.82 -10.66
CA ALA A 580 -19.83 17.12 -11.51
C ALA A 580 -19.54 15.98 -12.49
N VAL A 581 -19.47 14.75 -11.98
CA VAL A 581 -19.23 13.56 -12.82
C VAL A 581 -20.35 13.35 -13.82
N LEU A 582 -21.61 13.49 -13.40
CA LEU A 582 -22.74 13.43 -14.32
C LEU A 582 -22.71 14.53 -15.40
N ALA A 583 -22.24 15.73 -15.06
CA ALA A 583 -22.13 16.83 -16.03
C ALA A 583 -21.02 16.59 -17.07
N GLU A 584 -19.94 15.93 -16.67
CA GLU A 584 -18.75 15.72 -17.49
C GLU A 584 -18.82 14.44 -18.34
N HIS A 585 -19.34 13.34 -17.78
CA HIS A 585 -19.17 12.00 -18.36
C HIS A 585 -20.47 11.31 -18.77
N HIS A 586 -21.65 11.85 -18.44
CA HIS A 586 -22.91 11.18 -18.77
C HIS A 586 -23.19 11.15 -20.29
N ALA A 587 -23.53 9.98 -20.82
CA ALA A 587 -23.71 9.76 -22.27
C ALA A 587 -24.85 10.60 -22.89
N GLU A 588 -25.94 10.80 -22.16
CA GLU A 588 -27.09 11.59 -22.62
C GLU A 588 -26.91 13.09 -22.33
N GLU A 589 -26.80 13.91 -23.39
CA GLU A 589 -26.55 15.36 -23.30
C GLU A 589 -27.57 16.12 -22.44
N VAL A 590 -28.83 15.67 -22.42
CA VAL A 590 -29.91 16.33 -21.66
C VAL A 590 -29.68 16.20 -20.15
N VAL A 591 -29.19 15.05 -19.70
CA VAL A 591 -28.90 14.77 -18.29
C VAL A 591 -27.65 15.52 -17.86
N ALA A 592 -26.59 15.47 -18.66
CA ALA A 592 -25.36 16.23 -18.44
C ALA A 592 -25.63 17.74 -18.33
N ALA A 593 -26.45 18.29 -19.23
CA ALA A 593 -26.84 19.71 -19.18
C ALA A 593 -27.67 20.06 -17.94
N ALA A 594 -28.51 19.14 -17.45
CA ALA A 594 -29.26 19.34 -16.21
C ALA A 594 -28.33 19.37 -14.99
N ALA A 595 -27.33 18.49 -14.94
CA ALA A 595 -26.34 18.44 -13.87
C ALA A 595 -25.45 19.69 -13.86
N GLN A 596 -24.98 20.13 -15.03
CA GLN A 596 -24.24 21.39 -15.18
C GLN A 596 -25.04 22.61 -14.69
N ALA A 597 -26.34 22.65 -15.01
CA ALA A 597 -27.24 23.71 -14.55
C ALA A 597 -27.50 23.65 -13.04
N ALA A 598 -27.42 22.47 -12.43
CA ALA A 598 -27.54 22.27 -10.99
C ALA A 598 -26.30 22.77 -10.24
N LEU A 599 -25.08 22.49 -10.73
CA LEU A 599 -23.81 22.97 -10.15
C LEU A 599 -23.68 24.50 -10.17
N SER A 600 -24.35 25.16 -11.11
CA SER A 600 -24.27 26.61 -11.32
C SER A 600 -25.21 27.41 -10.41
N ARG A 601 -25.94 26.77 -9.48
CA ARG A 601 -26.88 27.39 -8.54
C ARG A 601 -26.29 27.48 -7.15
#